data_AF-J9QZ53-F1
#
_entry.id   AF-J9QZ53-F1
#
_cell.length_a   1.000
_cell.length_b   1.000
_cell.length_c   1.000
_cell.angle_alpha   90.00
_cell.angle_beta   90.00
_cell.angle_gamma   90.00
#
_symmetry.space_group_name_H-M   'P 1'
#
loop_
_entity.id
_entity.type
_entity.pdbx_description
1 polymer ?
#
loop_
_entity_poly.entity_id
_entity_poly.type
_entity_poly.pdbx_seq_one_letter_code
_entity_poly.pdbx_strand_id
1 'polypeptide(L)'
;MGLLDERKTDVGVIEGRFIKAKLQQYGEDVLKSSKKHRRINRFSSSKWDTGSISVSDNAVDYRILAPMRFVDMKTRKSRGYTRGTRKIPGGKKKKKNYPVHNKPTMVHKKFLVKSLSFGFTEEVKQQFRALAEKEDFTKI
;
A
#
# COMPACT_ATOMS: atom_id res chain seq x y z
N MET A 1 30.31 -4.99 11.53
CA MET A 1 29.95 -4.05 10.45
C MET A 1 28.53 -3.57 10.72
N GLY A 2 28.30 -2.25 10.74
CA GLY A 2 26.96 -1.71 10.97
C GLY A 2 26.12 -1.68 9.68
N LEU A 3 24.79 -1.72 9.81
CA LEU A 3 23.83 -1.57 8.70
C LEU A 3 24.06 -0.33 7.82
N LEU A 4 24.70 0.71 8.35
CA LEU A 4 25.06 1.92 7.60
C LEU A 4 26.31 1.73 6.73
N ASP A 5 27.24 0.88 7.14
CA ASP A 5 28.45 0.57 6.36
C ASP A 5 28.14 -0.42 5.23
N GLU A 6 27.22 -1.37 5.46
CA GLU A 6 26.74 -2.28 4.41
C GLU A 6 26.03 -1.52 3.28
N ARG A 7 25.29 -0.45 3.60
CA ARG A 7 24.62 0.41 2.60
C ARG A 7 25.58 1.22 1.72
N LYS A 8 26.84 1.40 2.13
CA LYS A 8 27.85 2.11 1.34
C LYS A 8 28.57 1.20 0.35
N THR A 9 28.36 -0.11 0.41
CA THR A 9 28.87 -1.05 -0.59
C THR A 9 27.97 -1.06 -1.83
N ASP A 10 28.54 -1.32 -3.01
CA ASP A 10 27.77 -1.41 -4.27
C ASP A 10 26.60 -2.39 -4.17
N VAL A 11 26.78 -3.49 -3.43
CA VAL A 11 25.74 -4.49 -3.19
C VAL A 11 24.58 -3.91 -2.39
N GLY A 12 24.86 -3.15 -1.32
CA GLY A 12 23.84 -2.49 -0.50
C GLY A 12 23.08 -1.40 -1.25
N VAL A 13 23.74 -0.69 -2.17
CA VAL A 13 23.08 0.31 -3.04
C VAL A 13 22.12 -0.35 -4.02
N ILE A 14 22.53 -1.46 -4.66
CA ILE A 14 21.69 -2.22 -5.58
C ILE A 14 20.48 -2.82 -4.87
N GLU A 15 20.68 -3.38 -3.68
CA GLU A 15 19.59 -3.91 -2.86
C GLU A 15 18.60 -2.81 -2.45
N GLY A 16 19.11 -1.65 -2.03
CA GLY A 16 18.27 -0.49 -1.72
C GLY A 16 17.43 -0.03 -2.92
N ARG A 17 18.02 0.02 -4.12
CA ARG A 17 17.30 0.35 -5.36
C ARG A 17 16.22 -0.69 -5.67
N PHE A 18 16.52 -1.98 -5.51
CA PHE A 18 15.55 -3.06 -5.69
C PHE A 18 14.37 -2.93 -4.73
N ILE A 19 14.64 -2.71 -3.43
CA ILE A 19 13.62 -2.52 -2.41
C ILE A 19 12.73 -1.33 -2.78
N LYS A 20 13.33 -0.18 -3.10
CA LYS A 20 12.60 1.03 -3.51
C LYS A 20 11.70 0.78 -4.72
N ALA A 21 12.21 0.10 -5.75
CA ALA A 21 11.43 -0.24 -6.94
C ALA A 21 10.21 -1.13 -6.61
N LYS A 22 10.40 -2.15 -5.75
CA LYS A 22 9.30 -3.04 -5.32
C LYS A 22 8.29 -2.31 -4.44
N LEU A 23 8.74 -1.41 -3.58
CA LEU A 23 7.89 -0.56 -2.75
C LEU A 23 7.04 0.41 -3.58
N GLN A 24 7.62 0.99 -4.64
CA GLN A 24 6.88 1.84 -5.59
C GLN A 24 5.83 1.06 -6.36
N GLN A 25 6.21 -0.07 -6.94
CA GLN A 25 5.27 -0.96 -7.65
C GLN A 25 4.11 -1.39 -6.74
N TYR A 26 4.41 -1.79 -5.50
CA TYR A 26 3.40 -2.11 -4.50
C TYR A 26 2.41 -0.96 -4.28
N GLY A 27 2.92 0.26 -4.17
CA GLY A 27 2.09 1.43 -3.93
C GLY A 27 1.11 1.74 -5.06
N GLU A 28 1.62 1.72 -6.29
CA GLU A 28 0.84 1.93 -7.50
C GLU A 28 -0.25 0.86 -7.66
N ASP A 29 0.12 -0.42 -7.43
CA ASP A 29 -0.80 -1.54 -7.50
C ASP A 29 -1.94 -1.44 -6.47
N VAL A 30 -1.61 -1.06 -5.23
CA VAL A 30 -2.61 -0.84 -4.17
C VAL A 30 -3.57 0.29 -4.54
N LEU A 31 -3.06 1.41 -5.04
CA LEU A 31 -3.88 2.54 -5.47
C LEU A 31 -4.82 2.14 -6.62
N LYS A 32 -4.29 1.46 -7.63
CA LYS A 32 -5.05 0.99 -8.80
C LYS A 32 -6.13 0.00 -8.40
N SER A 33 -5.79 -0.98 -7.55
CA SER A 33 -6.71 -1.99 -7.04
C SER A 33 -7.80 -1.37 -6.17
N SER A 34 -7.43 -0.44 -5.27
CA SER A 34 -8.39 0.31 -4.47
C SER A 34 -9.36 1.11 -5.36
N LYS A 35 -8.86 1.85 -6.35
CA LYS A 35 -9.69 2.62 -7.30
C LYS A 35 -10.65 1.73 -8.09
N LYS A 36 -10.20 0.55 -8.52
CA LYS A 36 -11.05 -0.46 -9.15
C LYS A 36 -12.19 -0.90 -8.22
N HIS A 37 -11.89 -1.22 -6.96
CA HIS A 37 -12.90 -1.62 -5.98
C HIS A 37 -13.87 -0.48 -5.63
N ARG A 38 -13.40 0.77 -5.56
CA ARG A 38 -14.28 1.94 -5.40
C ARG A 38 -15.31 2.05 -6.52
N ARG A 39 -14.85 1.96 -7.77
CA ARG A 39 -15.70 2.04 -8.96
C ARG A 39 -16.79 0.96 -8.97
N ILE A 40 -16.42 -0.28 -8.70
CA ILE A 40 -17.36 -1.42 -8.63
C ILE A 40 -18.44 -1.17 -7.56
N ASN A 41 -18.08 -0.57 -6.43
CA ASN A 41 -18.99 -0.32 -5.32
C ASN A 41 -19.67 1.06 -5.37
N ARG A 42 -19.59 1.77 -6.51
CA ARG A 42 -20.22 3.08 -6.75
C ARG A 42 -19.70 4.21 -5.84
N PHE A 43 -18.46 4.11 -5.35
CA PHE A 43 -17.76 5.20 -4.67
C PHE A 43 -16.99 6.05 -5.70
N SER A 44 -17.72 6.81 -6.53
CA SER A 44 -17.16 7.55 -7.68
C SER A 44 -17.00 9.06 -7.45
N SER A 45 -17.44 9.62 -6.32
CA SER A 45 -17.31 11.06 -6.10
C SER A 45 -15.85 11.48 -5.91
N SER A 46 -15.52 12.72 -6.29
CA SER A 46 -14.16 13.30 -6.20
C SER A 46 -13.59 13.21 -4.79
N LYS A 47 -14.46 13.27 -3.77
CA LYS A 47 -14.11 13.09 -2.36
C LYS A 47 -13.45 11.75 -2.04
N TRP A 48 -13.48 10.76 -2.93
CA TRP A 48 -12.85 9.45 -2.73
C TRP A 48 -11.50 9.27 -3.45
N ASP A 49 -11.03 10.26 -4.21
CA ASP A 49 -9.81 10.12 -5.04
C ASP A 49 -8.56 10.79 -4.46
N THR A 50 -8.58 11.24 -3.20
CA THR A 50 -7.47 11.98 -2.56
C THR A 50 -6.36 11.07 -1.98
N GLY A 51 -6.19 9.86 -2.52
CA GLY A 51 -5.15 8.94 -2.07
C GLY A 51 -3.80 9.29 -2.68
N SER A 52 -2.72 9.24 -1.90
CA SER A 52 -1.35 9.45 -2.39
C SER A 52 -0.40 8.40 -1.85
N ILE A 53 0.66 8.15 -2.60
CA ILE A 53 1.75 7.25 -2.22
C ILE A 53 3.07 7.98 -2.42
N SER A 54 3.93 7.91 -1.42
CA SER A 54 5.31 8.36 -1.51
C SER A 54 6.21 7.24 -1.02
N VAL A 55 7.31 7.01 -1.74
CA VAL A 55 8.30 5.99 -1.38
C VAL A 55 9.60 6.67 -1.03
N SER A 56 9.99 6.54 0.23
CA SER A 56 11.34 6.79 0.70
C SER A 56 12.16 5.50 0.58
N ASP A 57 13.49 5.59 0.69
CA ASP A 57 14.42 4.50 0.38
C ASP A 57 13.95 3.11 0.88
N ASN A 58 13.50 3.02 2.13
CA ASN A 58 13.02 1.76 2.72
C ASN A 58 11.57 1.79 3.23
N ALA A 59 10.84 2.90 3.05
CA ALA A 59 9.49 3.02 3.60
C ALA A 59 8.50 3.60 2.59
N VAL A 60 7.29 3.04 2.62
CA VAL A 60 6.15 3.51 1.82
C VAL A 60 5.20 4.26 2.73
N ASP A 61 5.03 5.54 2.44
CA ASP A 61 3.99 6.37 3.02
C ASP A 61 2.75 6.29 2.14
N TYR A 62 1.74 5.60 2.66
CA TYR A 62 0.45 5.47 1.99
C TYR A 62 -0.62 6.29 2.71
N ARG A 63 -1.06 7.38 2.07
CA ARG A 63 -2.09 8.27 2.62
C ARG A 63 -3.45 7.94 2.02
N ILE A 64 -4.40 7.67 2.90
CA ILE A 64 -5.79 7.38 2.55
C ILE A 64 -6.76 8.17 3.41
N LEU A 65 -7.98 8.32 2.90
CA LEU A 65 -9.09 8.92 3.63
C LEU A 65 -9.56 8.01 4.76
N ALA A 66 -9.71 8.56 5.97
CA ALA A 66 -10.26 7.84 7.12
C ALA A 66 -11.61 7.14 6.83
N PRO A 67 -12.57 7.74 6.09
CA PRO A 67 -13.78 7.07 5.62
C PRO A 67 -13.56 5.70 4.95
N MET A 68 -12.48 5.51 4.20
CA MET A 68 -12.20 4.23 3.53
C MET A 68 -12.02 3.09 4.53
N ARG A 69 -11.32 3.35 5.65
CA ARG A 69 -11.16 2.36 6.73
C ARG A 69 -12.50 1.98 7.32
N PHE A 70 -13.40 2.95 7.50
CA PHE A 70 -14.73 2.68 8.02
C PHE A 70 -15.55 1.84 7.05
N VAL A 71 -15.55 2.14 5.76
CA VAL A 71 -16.29 1.40 4.73
C VAL A 71 -15.92 -0.09 4.70
N ASP A 72 -14.64 -0.40 4.93
CA ASP A 72 -14.10 -1.76 4.95
C ASP A 72 -14.40 -2.58 6.22
N MET A 73 -14.89 -1.95 7.30
CA MET A 73 -15.20 -2.73 8.51
C MET A 73 -16.48 -3.56 8.32
N LYS A 74 -16.57 -4.72 8.98
CA LYS A 74 -17.78 -5.55 8.96
C LYS A 74 -18.86 -5.11 9.94
N THR A 75 -18.48 -4.33 10.95
CA THR A 75 -19.37 -3.91 12.04
C THR A 75 -19.20 -2.43 12.36
N ARG A 76 -20.18 -1.87 13.07
CA ARG A 76 -20.12 -0.55 13.69
C ARG A 76 -20.65 -0.62 15.12
N LYS A 77 -20.11 0.21 16.00
CA LYS A 77 -20.69 0.44 17.32
C LYS A 77 -21.85 1.42 17.16
N SER A 78 -23.02 1.04 17.67
CA SER A 78 -24.22 1.87 17.73
C SER A 78 -24.44 2.28 19.17
N ARG A 79 -24.62 3.58 19.44
CA ARG A 79 -24.94 4.08 20.79
C ARG A 79 -26.34 3.65 21.27
N GLY A 80 -27.19 3.20 20.34
CA GLY A 80 -28.61 2.98 20.63
C GLY A 80 -29.36 4.31 20.52
N TYR A 81 -30.63 4.24 20.15
CA TYR A 81 -31.48 5.42 20.00
C TYR A 81 -32.93 5.00 20.09
N THR A 82 -33.81 5.95 20.37
CA THR A 82 -35.25 5.72 20.35
C THR A 82 -35.79 6.15 18.99
N ARG A 83 -36.59 5.29 18.36
CA ARG A 83 -37.30 5.61 17.11
C ARG A 83 -38.80 5.56 17.39
N GLY A 84 -39.44 6.72 17.49
CA GLY A 84 -40.82 6.83 17.96
C GLY A 84 -40.94 6.32 19.39
N THR A 85 -41.79 5.30 19.62
CA THR A 85 -41.95 4.65 20.92
C THR A 85 -40.97 3.48 21.16
N ARG A 86 -40.20 3.06 20.15
CA ARG A 86 -39.32 1.88 20.23
C ARG A 86 -37.89 2.24 20.61
N LYS A 87 -37.41 1.70 21.74
CA LYS A 87 -36.00 1.80 22.15
C LYS A 87 -35.14 0.78 21.39
N ILE A 88 -34.19 1.25 20.60
CA ILE A 88 -33.24 0.39 19.89
C ILE A 88 -31.96 0.31 20.74
N PRO A 89 -31.59 -0.88 21.24
CA PRO A 89 -30.42 -1.02 22.10
C PRO A 89 -29.13 -0.68 21.34
N GLY A 90 -28.16 -0.17 22.12
CA GLY A 90 -26.80 0.01 21.68
C GLY A 90 -26.09 -1.34 21.51
N GLY A 91 -24.95 -1.33 20.82
CA GLY A 91 -24.13 -2.53 20.65
C GLY A 91 -23.42 -2.61 19.30
N LYS A 92 -22.82 -3.78 19.04
CA LYS A 92 -22.15 -4.08 17.76
C LYS A 92 -23.21 -4.47 16.73
N LYS A 93 -23.34 -3.66 15.67
CA LYS A 93 -24.24 -3.94 14.55
C LYS A 93 -23.45 -4.31 13.30
N LYS A 94 -23.90 -5.34 12.59
CA LYS A 94 -23.35 -5.68 11.26
C LYS A 94 -23.66 -4.54 10.29
N LYS A 95 -22.71 -4.28 9.38
CA LYS A 95 -22.91 -3.34 8.27
C LYS A 95 -22.51 -4.00 6.96
N LYS A 96 -22.99 -3.44 5.86
CA LYS A 96 -22.51 -3.83 4.53
C LYS A 96 -21.04 -3.44 4.44
N ASN A 97 -20.20 -4.43 4.16
CA ASN A 97 -18.76 -4.27 4.03
C ASN A 97 -18.42 -4.09 2.55
N TYR A 98 -17.60 -3.10 2.24
CA TYR A 98 -17.03 -2.92 0.91
C TYR A 98 -15.51 -2.95 1.03
N PRO A 99 -14.82 -3.92 0.41
CA PRO A 99 -13.37 -4.09 0.56
C PRO A 99 -12.61 -3.11 -0.35
N VAL A 100 -12.65 -1.83 -0.02
CA VAL A 100 -12.10 -0.74 -0.83
C VAL A 100 -10.60 -0.54 -0.59
N HIS A 101 -10.12 -0.76 0.63
CA HIS A 101 -8.75 -0.44 1.02
C HIS A 101 -8.00 -1.64 1.61
N ASN A 102 -8.50 -2.21 2.72
CA ASN A 102 -7.83 -3.24 3.49
C ASN A 102 -7.54 -4.49 2.66
N LYS A 103 -8.51 -4.96 1.86
CA LYS A 103 -8.31 -6.17 1.05
C LYS A 103 -7.27 -5.95 -0.05
N PRO A 104 -7.35 -4.88 -0.88
CA PRO A 104 -6.27 -4.53 -1.80
C PRO A 104 -4.89 -4.46 -1.13
N THR A 105 -4.76 -3.70 -0.04
CA THR A 105 -3.50 -3.52 0.67
C THR A 105 -2.91 -4.86 1.14
N MET A 106 -3.72 -5.75 1.72
CA MET A 106 -3.24 -7.03 2.23
C MET A 106 -2.90 -8.03 1.12
N VAL A 107 -3.60 -8.01 -0.01
CA VAL A 107 -3.28 -8.87 -1.16
C VAL A 107 -1.92 -8.47 -1.74
N HIS A 108 -1.71 -7.19 -2.04
CA HIS A 108 -0.44 -6.71 -2.59
C HIS A 108 0.71 -6.82 -1.58
N LYS A 109 0.44 -6.73 -0.27
CA LYS A 109 1.47 -6.90 0.76
C LYS A 109 2.06 -8.30 0.73
N LYS A 110 1.25 -9.34 0.48
CA LYS A 110 1.74 -10.71 0.35
C LYS A 110 2.68 -10.87 -0.84
N PHE A 111 2.35 -10.24 -1.97
CA PHE A 111 3.21 -10.25 -3.15
C PHE A 111 4.51 -9.49 -2.91
N LEU A 112 4.45 -8.35 -2.22
CA LEU A 112 5.63 -7.59 -1.83
C LEU A 112 6.56 -8.40 -0.92
N VAL A 113 6.03 -9.08 0.11
CA VAL A 113 6.85 -9.93 0.98
C VAL A 113 7.53 -11.04 0.16
N LYS A 114 6.78 -11.71 -0.72
CA LYS A 114 7.33 -12.77 -1.56
C LYS A 114 8.42 -12.24 -2.51
N SER A 115 8.20 -11.07 -3.12
CA SER A 115 9.18 -10.49 -4.05
C SER A 115 10.43 -10.01 -3.33
N LEU A 116 10.32 -9.47 -2.12
CA LEU A 116 11.49 -9.09 -1.33
C LEU A 116 12.27 -10.31 -0.84
N SER A 117 11.58 -11.37 -0.40
CA SER A 117 12.24 -12.58 0.12
C SER A 117 12.96 -13.41 -0.95
N PHE A 118 12.43 -13.47 -2.18
CA PHE A 118 12.93 -14.40 -3.21
C PHE A 118 13.28 -13.74 -4.54
N GLY A 119 12.96 -12.46 -4.71
CA GLY A 119 13.10 -11.77 -6.00
C GLY A 119 14.45 -11.10 -6.22
N PHE A 120 15.37 -11.15 -5.25
CA PHE A 120 16.71 -10.60 -5.38
C PHE A 120 17.71 -11.63 -5.92
N THR A 121 17.47 -12.07 -7.16
CA THR A 121 18.30 -13.04 -7.88
C THR A 121 19.50 -12.38 -8.57
N GLU A 122 20.49 -13.17 -9.00
CA GLU A 122 21.66 -12.65 -9.71
C GLU A 122 21.31 -11.89 -11.01
N GLU A 123 20.32 -12.38 -11.76
CA GLU A 123 19.80 -11.70 -12.95
C GLU A 123 19.27 -10.30 -12.61
N VAL A 124 18.51 -10.19 -11.52
CA VAL A 124 17.97 -8.92 -11.06
C VAL A 124 19.08 -7.99 -10.59
N LYS A 125 20.10 -8.51 -9.89
CA LYS A 125 21.29 -7.72 -9.52
C LYS A 125 21.99 -7.15 -10.75
N GLN A 126 22.16 -7.94 -11.81
CA GLN A 126 22.76 -7.48 -13.07
C GLN A 126 21.91 -6.38 -13.75
N GLN A 127 20.59 -6.52 -13.76
CA GLN A 127 19.69 -5.49 -14.29
C GLN A 127 19.86 -4.15 -13.55
N PHE A 128 19.92 -4.18 -12.22
CA PHE A 128 20.11 -2.96 -11.43
C PHE A 128 21.53 -2.40 -11.51
N ARG A 129 22.56 -3.22 -11.76
CA ARG A 129 23.92 -2.76 -12.10
C ARG A 129 23.93 -1.99 -13.41
N ALA A 130 23.36 -2.57 -14.47
CA ALA A 130 23.29 -1.91 -15.77
C ALA A 130 22.49 -0.60 -15.72
N LEU A 131 21.43 -0.54 -14.90
CA LEU A 131 20.69 0.71 -14.66
C LEU A 131 21.53 1.76 -13.92
N ALA A 132 22.36 1.35 -12.95
CA ALA A 132 23.26 2.26 -12.24
C ALA A 132 24.32 2.84 -13.17
N GLU A 133 24.99 2.01 -13.97
CA GLU A 133 26.00 2.44 -14.94
C GLU A 133 25.43 3.44 -15.95
N LYS A 134 24.19 3.23 -16.41
CA LYS A 134 23.52 4.12 -17.37
C LYS A 134 23.17 5.50 -16.78
N GLU A 135 22.80 5.55 -15.50
CA GLU A 135 22.49 6.80 -14.80
C GLU A 135 23.75 7.63 -14.49
N ASP A 136 24.87 6.97 -14.20
CA ASP A 136 26.14 7.65 -13.97
C ASP A 136 26.69 8.23 -15.29
N PHE A 137 26.45 7.56 -16.42
CA PHE A 137 26.79 8.06 -17.76
C PHE A 137 25.96 9.27 -18.21
N THR A 138 24.77 9.47 -17.64
CA THR A 138 23.88 10.61 -17.99
C THR A 138 24.07 11.83 -17.11
N LYS A 139 24.92 11.73 -16.07
CA LYS A 139 25.27 12.84 -15.16
C LYS A 139 26.61 13.51 -15.52
N ILE A 140 27.32 13.00 -16.53
CA ILE A 140 28.51 13.60 -17.15
C ILE A 140 28.04 14.46 -18.32
#